data_AF-A0A961HNW3-F1
#
_entry.id   AF-A0A961HNW3-F1
#
_cell.length_a   1.000
_cell.length_b   1.000
_cell.length_c   1.000
_cell.angle_alpha   90.00
_cell.angle_beta   90.00
_cell.angle_gamma   90.00
#
_symmetry.space_group_name_H-M   'P 1'
#
loop_
_entity.id
_entity.type
_entity.pdbx_description
1 polymer ?
#
loop_
_entity_poly.entity_id
_entity_poly.type
_entity_poly.pdbx_seq_one_letter_code
_entity_poly.pdbx_strand_id
1 'polypeptide(L)'
;PEVRAQIHDLFLTAVRGDQLLWLALAGLALALAVAGRVRHRPRRAAVAMGGAALVSVLFLGGQYAVYVLSMPAREALQLASFDRYLSTLHLVLAAAALIVGAHLAEQARPSRSAGAFVMGLSGVVSLLITSWPRPLWSPVDGTLRDRVESAFATVSVPPGSEICLYGDHPSGYLRYLVRYVSLADDVVSTPVPDRAGRPIPPACDYVAVVDRSPRAAAYLRASGYPVTDTVPVVMQR
;
A
#
# COMPACT_ATOMS: atom_id res chain seq x y z
N PRO A 1 24.44 14.97 -1.60
CA PRO A 1 23.64 16.05 -0.95
C PRO A 1 22.35 16.30 -1.73
N GLU A 2 22.45 16.47 -3.06
CA GLU A 2 21.31 16.64 -3.97
C GLU A 2 20.31 15.48 -3.93
N VAL A 3 20.79 14.23 -3.98
CA VAL A 3 19.93 13.03 -3.87
C VAL A 3 19.14 13.01 -2.55
N ARG A 4 19.74 13.45 -1.44
CA ARG A 4 19.05 13.49 -0.15
C ARG A 4 17.96 14.57 -0.11
N ALA A 5 18.17 15.69 -0.79
CA ALA A 5 17.16 16.75 -0.92
C ALA A 5 15.98 16.26 -1.76
N GLN A 6 16.24 15.56 -2.87
CA GLN A 6 15.19 14.95 -3.68
C GLN A 6 14.38 13.91 -2.90
N ILE A 7 15.04 13.02 -2.15
CA ILE A 7 14.36 12.03 -1.28
C ILE A 7 13.49 12.75 -0.24
N HIS A 8 13.98 13.85 0.34
CA HIS A 8 13.23 14.65 1.30
C HIS A 8 11.94 15.23 0.72
N ASP A 9 12.04 15.88 -0.44
CA ASP A 9 10.88 16.51 -1.10
C ASP A 9 9.85 15.47 -1.54
N LEU A 10 10.30 14.34 -2.10
CA LEU A 10 9.45 13.22 -2.48
C LEU A 10 8.73 12.65 -1.26
N PHE A 11 9.45 12.38 -0.17
CA PHE A 11 8.88 11.82 1.05
C PHE A 11 7.84 12.75 1.67
N LEU A 12 8.15 14.05 1.80
CA LEU A 12 7.20 15.02 2.33
C LEU A 12 5.95 15.17 1.46
N THR A 13 6.13 15.15 0.13
CA THR A 13 5.02 15.23 -0.82
C THR A 13 4.12 14.00 -0.70
N ALA A 14 4.70 12.80 -0.59
CA ALA A 14 3.95 11.56 -0.40
C ALA A 14 3.17 11.55 0.93
N VAL A 15 3.81 11.96 2.04
CA VAL A 15 3.13 12.05 3.36
C VAL A 15 2.01 13.09 3.34
N ARG A 16 2.22 14.26 2.74
CA ARG A 16 1.20 15.31 2.62
C ARG A 16 0.04 14.88 1.72
N GLY A 17 0.33 14.12 0.66
CA GLY A 17 -0.64 13.61 -0.30
C GLY A 17 -1.49 12.43 0.22
N ASP A 18 -1.06 11.74 1.28
CA ASP A 18 -1.78 10.58 1.80
C ASP A 18 -3.05 10.99 2.58
N GLN A 19 -4.17 11.02 1.87
CA GLN A 19 -5.47 11.40 2.43
C GLN A 19 -5.91 10.47 3.57
N LEU A 20 -5.58 9.18 3.49
CA LEU A 20 -5.98 8.17 4.49
C LEU A 20 -5.33 8.43 5.85
N LEU A 21 -4.05 8.82 5.87
CA LEU A 21 -3.32 9.17 7.08
C LEU A 21 -4.00 10.36 7.78
N TRP A 22 -4.28 11.42 7.03
CA TRP A 22 -4.91 12.62 7.58
C TRP A 22 -6.34 12.36 8.06
N LEU A 23 -7.11 11.56 7.32
CA LEU A 23 -8.46 11.14 7.73
C LEU A 23 -8.42 10.26 8.99
N ALA A 24 -7.48 9.32 9.07
CA ALA A 24 -7.32 8.47 10.25
C ALA A 24 -6.92 9.28 11.49
N LEU A 25 -5.99 10.23 11.35
CA LEU A 25 -5.60 11.14 12.42
C LEU A 25 -6.74 12.06 12.85
N ALA A 26 -7.46 12.66 11.90
CA ALA A 26 -8.60 13.51 12.19
C ALA A 26 -9.73 12.73 12.88
N GLY A 27 -10.03 11.52 12.41
CA GLY A 27 -11.02 10.64 13.00
C GLY A 27 -10.66 10.22 14.43
N LEU A 28 -9.40 9.86 14.66
CA LEU A 28 -8.90 9.53 16.00
C LEU A 28 -8.93 10.74 16.94
N ALA A 29 -8.50 11.92 16.47
CA ALA A 29 -8.54 13.16 17.25
C ALA A 29 -9.98 13.52 17.65
N LEU A 30 -10.93 13.40 16.71
CA LEU A 30 -12.34 13.63 16.97
C LEU A 30 -12.89 12.61 18.00
N ALA A 31 -12.59 11.33 17.84
CA ALA A 31 -13.02 10.28 18.78
C ALA A 31 -12.47 10.54 20.19
N LEU A 32 -11.19 10.92 20.31
CA LEU A 32 -10.57 11.28 21.58
C LEU A 32 -11.18 12.54 22.20
N ALA A 33 -11.48 13.58 21.40
CA ALA A 33 -12.13 14.79 21.87
C ALA A 33 -13.53 14.51 22.43
N VAL A 34 -14.33 13.70 21.73
CA VAL A 34 -15.64 13.23 22.19
C VAL A 34 -15.50 12.42 23.47
N ALA A 35 -14.58 11.46 23.52
CA ALA A 35 -14.31 10.68 24.73
C ALA A 35 -13.88 11.54 25.93
N GLY A 36 -13.00 12.50 25.70
CA GLY A 36 -12.56 13.46 26.71
C GLY A 36 -13.71 14.29 27.26
N ARG A 37 -14.63 14.72 26.39
CA ARG A 37 -15.82 15.47 26.80
C ARG A 37 -16.81 14.63 27.59
N VAL A 38 -17.16 13.44 27.08
CA VAL A 38 -18.09 12.50 27.74
C VAL A 38 -17.58 12.06 29.11
N ARG A 39 -16.26 11.85 29.25
CA ARG A 39 -15.64 11.44 30.51
C ARG A 39 -15.26 12.60 31.43
N HIS A 40 -15.55 13.85 31.05
CA HIS A 40 -15.07 15.07 31.74
C HIS A 40 -13.55 15.06 32.01
N ARG A 41 -12.77 14.48 31.10
CA ARG A 41 -11.30 14.36 31.18
C ARG A 41 -10.60 14.91 29.92
N PRO A 42 -10.81 16.19 29.57
CA PRO A 42 -10.24 16.78 28.35
C PRO A 42 -8.71 16.76 28.34
N ARG A 43 -8.05 16.88 29.50
CA ARG A 43 -6.59 16.78 29.62
C ARG A 43 -6.06 15.41 29.20
N ARG A 44 -6.75 14.32 29.55
CA ARG A 44 -6.31 12.97 29.16
C ARG A 44 -6.50 12.72 27.67
N ALA A 45 -7.58 13.26 27.09
CA ALA A 45 -7.78 13.23 25.65
C ALA A 45 -6.69 14.03 24.91
N ALA A 46 -6.31 15.20 25.41
CA ALA A 46 -5.20 15.98 24.85
C ALA A 46 -3.85 15.23 24.91
N VAL A 47 -3.55 14.57 26.04
CA VAL A 47 -2.36 13.73 26.16
C VAL A 47 -2.40 12.55 25.18
N ALA A 48 -3.54 11.89 25.02
CA ALA A 48 -3.70 10.80 24.07
C ALA A 48 -3.54 11.26 22.61
N MET A 49 -4.09 12.43 22.25
CA MET A 49 -3.89 13.04 20.94
C MET A 49 -2.42 13.36 20.69
N GLY A 50 -1.74 13.95 21.69
CA GLY A 50 -0.31 14.21 21.62
C GLY A 50 0.51 12.93 21.46
N GLY A 51 0.14 11.86 22.15
CA GLY A 51 0.75 10.54 22.00
C GLY A 51 0.58 9.96 20.59
N ALA A 52 -0.62 10.02 20.03
CA ALA A 52 -0.88 9.56 18.66
C ALA A 52 -0.10 10.38 17.61
N ALA A 53 -0.04 11.70 17.77
CA ALA A 53 0.77 12.57 16.93
C ALA A 53 2.27 12.22 17.04
N LEU A 54 2.78 12.03 18.26
CA LEU A 54 4.18 11.67 18.50
C LEU A 54 4.53 10.31 17.87
N VAL A 55 3.70 9.28 18.06
CA VAL A 55 3.91 7.96 17.44
C VAL A 55 3.96 8.07 15.92
N SER A 56 3.06 8.86 15.33
CA SER A 56 3.04 9.07 13.87
C SER A 56 4.30 9.78 13.39
N VAL A 57 4.74 10.83 14.08
CA VAL A 57 5.98 11.55 13.76
C VAL A 57 7.21 10.66 13.91
N LEU A 58 7.29 9.85 14.99
CA LEU A 58 8.40 8.92 15.20
C LEU A 58 8.43 7.82 14.13
N PHE A 59 7.27 7.29 13.76
CA PHE A 59 7.16 6.27 12.71
C PHE A 59 7.62 6.83 11.35
N LEU A 60 7.07 7.98 10.94
CA LEU A 60 7.44 8.64 9.69
C LEU A 60 8.90 9.10 9.68
N GLY A 61 9.39 9.61 10.81
CA GLY A 61 10.79 9.99 10.98
C GLY A 61 11.74 8.80 10.88
N GLY A 62 11.38 7.67 11.50
CA GLY A 62 12.15 6.42 11.38
C GLY A 62 12.16 5.89 9.95
N GLN A 63 11.01 5.91 9.28
CA GLN A 63 10.91 5.52 7.88
C GLN A 63 11.75 6.44 6.97
N TYR A 64 11.69 7.75 7.19
CA TYR A 64 12.54 8.71 6.49
C TYR A 64 14.03 8.46 6.72
N ALA A 65 14.43 8.16 7.96
CA ALA A 65 15.80 7.82 8.30
C ALA A 65 16.28 6.58 7.55
N VAL A 66 15.42 5.56 7.38
CA VAL A 66 15.74 4.37 6.57
C VAL A 66 16.05 4.77 5.12
N TYR A 67 15.23 5.62 4.50
CA TYR A 67 15.45 6.10 3.13
C TYR A 67 16.76 6.86 2.95
N VAL A 68 17.13 7.71 3.92
CA VAL A 68 18.30 8.59 3.79
C VAL A 68 19.60 7.93 4.22
N LEU A 69 19.55 7.03 5.20
CA LEU A 69 20.75 6.48 5.86
C LEU A 69 21.06 5.05 5.45
N SER A 70 20.06 4.23 5.14
CA SER A 70 20.25 2.78 4.95
C SER A 70 19.82 2.24 3.60
N MET A 71 18.98 2.96 2.86
CA MET A 71 18.46 2.48 1.58
C MET A 71 19.36 2.93 0.40
N PRO A 72 19.60 2.06 -0.59
CA PRO A 72 20.28 2.45 -1.82
C PRO A 72 19.59 3.62 -2.52
N ALA A 73 20.37 4.57 -3.05
CA ALA A 73 19.85 5.83 -3.58
C ALA A 73 18.75 5.67 -4.65
N ARG A 74 18.90 4.70 -5.56
CA ARG A 74 17.91 4.44 -6.62
C ARG A 74 16.56 4.00 -6.05
N GLU A 75 16.58 3.15 -5.03
CA GLU A 75 15.38 2.66 -4.37
C GLU A 75 14.71 3.75 -3.52
N ALA A 76 15.52 4.58 -2.86
CA ALA A 76 15.03 5.67 -2.03
C ALA A 76 14.36 6.79 -2.84
N LEU A 77 14.89 7.10 -4.03
CA LEU A 77 14.29 8.07 -4.95
C LEU A 77 12.93 7.64 -5.49
N GLN A 78 12.60 6.34 -5.43
CA GLN A 78 11.28 5.84 -5.82
C GLN A 78 10.35 5.64 -4.64
N LEU A 79 10.80 6.01 -3.43
CA LEU A 79 10.09 5.70 -2.19
C LEU A 79 9.71 4.22 -2.13
N ALA A 80 10.62 3.34 -2.57
CA ALA A 80 10.35 1.92 -2.62
C ALA A 80 9.93 1.45 -1.23
N SER A 81 8.82 0.71 -1.13
CA SER A 81 8.15 0.28 0.12
C SER A 81 7.41 1.34 0.97
N PHE A 82 7.27 2.58 0.49
CA PHE A 82 6.60 3.64 1.25
C PHE A 82 5.15 3.27 1.59
N ASP A 83 4.39 2.87 0.58
CA ASP A 83 2.99 2.45 0.73
C ASP A 83 2.85 1.31 1.74
N ARG A 84 3.80 0.36 1.75
CA ARG A 84 3.78 -0.80 2.64
C ARG A 84 3.97 -0.40 4.09
N TYR A 85 4.95 0.45 4.39
CA TYR A 85 5.18 0.92 5.75
C TYR A 85 4.07 1.86 6.20
N LEU A 86 3.59 2.74 5.31
CA LEU A 86 2.50 3.63 5.63
C LEU A 86 1.20 2.88 5.93
N SER A 87 0.93 1.78 5.22
CA SER A 87 -0.18 0.87 5.52
C SER A 87 -0.13 0.34 6.97
N THR A 88 1.06 0.13 7.53
CA THR A 88 1.20 -0.30 8.93
C THR A 88 0.78 0.80 9.88
N LEU A 89 1.15 2.05 9.60
CA LEU A 89 0.70 3.19 10.37
C LEU A 89 -0.82 3.37 10.28
N HIS A 90 -1.40 3.25 9.08
CA HIS A 90 -2.86 3.30 8.90
C HIS A 90 -3.57 2.24 9.75
N LEU A 91 -3.08 1.01 9.77
CA LEU A 91 -3.63 -0.07 10.60
C LEU A 91 -3.56 0.24 12.09
N VAL A 92 -2.43 0.76 12.56
CA VAL A 92 -2.25 1.14 13.98
C VAL A 92 -3.21 2.27 14.38
N LEU A 93 -3.33 3.30 13.54
CA LEU A 93 -4.25 4.42 13.79
C LEU A 93 -5.71 3.98 13.77
N ALA A 94 -6.08 3.09 12.83
CA ALA A 94 -7.41 2.53 12.76
C ALA A 94 -7.74 1.64 13.97
N ALA A 95 -6.81 0.79 14.41
CA ALA A 95 -6.96 -0.01 15.61
C ALA A 95 -7.14 0.88 16.86
N ALA A 96 -6.35 1.95 16.99
CA ALA A 96 -6.51 2.92 18.07
C ALA A 96 -7.89 3.59 18.03
N ALA A 97 -8.35 4.01 16.86
CA ALA A 97 -9.67 4.62 16.69
C ALA A 97 -10.80 3.63 17.04
N LEU A 98 -10.69 2.37 16.64
CA LEU A 98 -11.63 1.30 16.98
C LEU A 98 -11.70 1.07 18.49
N ILE A 99 -10.55 0.99 19.18
CA ILE A 99 -10.51 0.77 20.62
C ILE A 99 -11.16 1.94 21.37
N VAL A 100 -10.84 3.18 20.97
CA VAL A 100 -11.47 4.38 21.55
C VAL A 100 -12.98 4.38 21.28
N GLY A 101 -13.40 3.99 20.07
CA GLY A 101 -14.80 3.89 19.68
C GLY A 101 -15.58 2.83 20.45
N ALA A 102 -15.02 1.64 20.65
CA ALA A 102 -15.62 0.58 21.44
C ALA A 102 -15.83 1.03 22.89
N HIS A 103 -14.81 1.62 23.50
CA HIS A 103 -14.89 2.16 24.86
C HIS A 103 -15.87 3.33 25.02
N LEU A 104 -16.12 4.10 23.96
CA LEU A 104 -17.16 5.12 23.93
C LEU A 104 -18.56 4.50 23.85
N ALA A 105 -18.73 3.48 23.01
CA ALA A 105 -19.99 2.77 22.86
C ALA A 105 -20.44 2.07 24.15
N GLU A 106 -19.50 1.48 24.90
CA GLU A 106 -19.78 0.83 26.19
C GLU A 106 -20.30 1.82 27.25
N GLN A 107 -19.85 3.07 27.22
CA GLN A 107 -20.11 4.04 28.28
C GLN A 107 -21.27 4.99 27.96
N ALA A 108 -21.64 5.11 26.69
CA ALA A 108 -22.79 5.89 26.28
C ALA A 108 -24.10 5.14 26.62
N ARG A 109 -24.71 5.42 27.78
CA ARG A 109 -26.18 5.27 27.93
C ARG A 109 -26.89 6.18 26.89
N PRO A 110 -28.11 5.84 26.42
CA PRO A 110 -28.48 5.79 25.01
C PRO A 110 -28.70 7.16 24.35
N SER A 111 -27.67 7.99 24.21
CA SER A 111 -27.64 8.86 23.04
C SER A 111 -27.12 8.03 21.87
N ARG A 112 -28.04 7.32 21.22
CA ARG A 112 -27.78 6.41 20.08
C ARG A 112 -26.91 7.07 19.01
N SER A 113 -26.96 8.40 18.88
CA SER A 113 -26.23 9.19 17.90
C SER A 113 -24.72 9.25 18.11
N ALA A 114 -24.22 9.41 19.34
CA ALA A 114 -22.78 9.56 19.56
C ALA A 114 -22.03 8.22 19.43
N GLY A 115 -22.61 7.15 19.97
CA GLY A 115 -22.08 5.80 19.82
C GLY A 115 -22.16 5.30 18.37
N ALA A 116 -23.28 5.54 17.68
CA ALA A 116 -23.44 5.15 16.28
C ALA A 116 -22.58 5.98 15.32
N PHE A 117 -22.32 7.26 15.62
CA PHE A 117 -21.42 8.08 14.82
C PHE A 117 -19.97 7.59 14.92
N VAL A 118 -19.49 7.26 16.12
CA VAL A 118 -18.12 6.76 16.30
C VAL A 118 -17.98 5.33 15.79
N MET A 119 -18.95 4.44 16.01
CA MET A 119 -18.98 3.13 15.36
C MET A 119 -19.09 3.23 13.84
N GLY A 120 -19.86 4.20 13.33
CA GLY A 120 -19.97 4.46 11.88
C GLY A 120 -18.65 4.94 11.29
N LEU A 121 -17.96 5.86 11.97
CA LEU A 121 -16.65 6.35 11.55
C LEU A 121 -15.60 5.24 11.60
N SER A 122 -15.55 4.47 12.69
CA SER A 122 -14.68 3.31 12.81
C SER A 122 -15.02 2.24 11.78
N GLY A 123 -16.31 2.00 11.50
CA GLY A 123 -16.78 1.09 10.48
C GLY A 123 -16.40 1.54 9.07
N VAL A 124 -16.45 2.84 8.77
CA VAL A 124 -15.99 3.41 7.50
C VAL A 124 -14.47 3.32 7.37
N VAL A 125 -13.71 3.60 8.43
CA VAL A 125 -12.25 3.43 8.44
C VAL A 125 -11.88 1.95 8.27
N SER A 126 -12.57 1.05 8.96
CA SER A 126 -12.40 -0.40 8.79
C SER A 126 -12.80 -0.86 7.40
N LEU A 127 -13.89 -0.35 6.82
CA LEU A 127 -14.33 -0.65 5.46
C LEU A 127 -13.35 -0.12 4.42
N LEU A 128 -12.73 1.05 4.62
CA LEU A 128 -11.68 1.56 3.74
C LEU A 128 -10.41 0.71 3.81
N ILE A 129 -10.12 0.10 4.97
CA ILE A 129 -9.00 -0.82 5.16
C ILE A 129 -9.32 -2.23 4.63
N THR A 130 -10.55 -2.72 4.77
CA THR A 130 -10.97 -4.07 4.36
C THR A 130 -11.49 -4.15 2.93
N SER A 131 -11.89 -3.03 2.33
CA SER A 131 -12.16 -2.92 0.88
C SER A 131 -10.88 -2.96 0.06
N TRP A 132 -9.70 -3.10 0.67
CA TRP A 132 -8.55 -3.70 0.02
C TRP A 132 -8.80 -5.20 -0.20
N PRO A 133 -9.11 -5.63 -1.44
CA PRO A 133 -9.24 -7.04 -1.75
C PRO A 133 -7.83 -7.55 -1.94
N ARG A 134 -7.10 -7.74 -0.85
CA ARG A 134 -5.77 -8.33 -0.91
C ARG A 134 -5.70 -9.41 0.16
N PRO A 135 -5.34 -10.65 -0.22
CA PRO A 135 -5.02 -11.63 0.79
C PRO A 135 -3.91 -11.04 1.67
N LEU A 136 -4.22 -10.82 2.96
CA LEU A 136 -3.23 -10.40 3.97
C LEU A 136 -2.03 -11.36 4.01
N TRP A 137 -2.21 -12.56 3.46
CA TRP A 137 -1.27 -13.65 3.39
C TRP A 137 -1.34 -14.25 1.99
N SER A 138 -0.44 -13.85 1.08
CA SER A 138 -0.04 -14.71 -0.04
C SER A 138 1.20 -15.46 0.42
N PRO A 139 1.25 -16.81 0.38
CA PRO A 139 2.49 -17.54 0.59
C PRO A 139 3.55 -16.99 -0.36
N VAL A 140 4.59 -16.36 0.18
CA VAL A 140 5.69 -15.88 -0.64
C VAL A 140 6.64 -17.05 -0.80
N ASP A 141 6.72 -17.55 -2.01
CA ASP A 141 7.78 -18.46 -2.42
C ASP A 141 9.13 -17.75 -2.26
N GLY A 142 10.05 -18.33 -1.47
CA GLY A 142 11.37 -17.74 -1.20
C GLY A 142 12.20 -17.52 -2.47
N THR A 143 11.90 -18.22 -3.56
CA THR A 143 12.58 -18.08 -4.86
C THR A 143 11.93 -17.04 -5.79
N LEU A 144 10.89 -16.34 -5.33
CA LEU A 144 10.18 -15.33 -6.13
C LEU A 144 11.07 -14.13 -6.49
N ARG A 145 11.93 -13.70 -5.56
CA ARG A 145 12.87 -12.61 -5.80
C ARG A 145 13.84 -12.92 -6.92
N ASP A 146 14.52 -14.07 -6.85
CA ASP A 146 15.47 -14.50 -7.86
C ASP A 146 14.80 -14.64 -9.24
N ARG A 147 13.53 -15.08 -9.29
CA ARG A 147 12.75 -15.12 -10.52
C ARG A 147 12.46 -13.75 -11.10
N VAL A 148 12.04 -12.79 -10.28
CA VAL A 148 11.79 -11.43 -10.76
C VAL A 148 13.09 -10.81 -11.25
N GLU A 149 14.18 -10.93 -10.48
CA GLU A 149 15.48 -10.39 -10.85
C GLU A 149 16.01 -11.03 -12.16
N SER A 150 15.89 -12.34 -12.33
CA SER A 150 16.26 -13.01 -13.58
C SER A 150 15.38 -12.64 -14.78
N ALA A 151 14.08 -12.36 -14.56
CA ALA A 151 13.17 -11.93 -15.63
C ALA A 151 13.52 -10.54 -16.18
N PHE A 152 13.94 -9.64 -15.29
CA PHE A 152 14.36 -8.29 -15.64
C PHE A 152 15.86 -8.18 -15.95
N ALA A 153 16.65 -9.23 -15.74
CA ALA A 153 18.08 -9.23 -16.07
C ALA A 153 18.36 -9.08 -17.58
N THR A 154 17.43 -9.52 -18.43
CA THR A 154 17.55 -9.50 -19.89
C THR A 154 16.83 -8.32 -20.55
N VAL A 155 16.07 -7.54 -19.77
CA VAL A 155 15.25 -6.43 -20.27
C VAL A 155 15.51 -5.17 -19.44
N SER A 156 16.14 -4.18 -20.05
CA SER A 156 16.29 -2.86 -19.44
C SER A 156 14.99 -2.05 -19.61
N VAL A 157 14.26 -1.84 -18.53
CA VAL A 157 13.08 -0.98 -18.52
C VAL A 157 13.52 0.46 -18.24
N PRO A 158 13.24 1.43 -19.14
CA PRO A 158 13.51 2.83 -18.89
C PRO A 158 12.73 3.37 -17.68
N PRO A 159 13.29 4.35 -16.93
CA PRO A 159 12.52 5.11 -15.95
C PRO A 159 11.31 5.79 -16.62
N GLY A 160 10.15 5.78 -15.97
CA GLY A 160 8.91 6.36 -16.53
C GLY A 160 8.05 5.40 -17.35
N SER A 161 8.50 4.16 -17.59
CA SER A 161 7.70 3.17 -18.31
C SER A 161 6.61 2.55 -17.42
N GLU A 162 5.47 2.23 -18.03
CA GLU A 162 4.38 1.51 -17.37
C GLU A 162 4.47 0.00 -17.61
N ILE A 163 4.34 -0.80 -16.53
CA ILE A 163 4.36 -2.27 -16.61
C ILE A 163 2.99 -2.85 -16.25
N CYS A 164 2.39 -3.62 -17.15
CA CYS A 164 1.22 -4.42 -16.88
C CYS A 164 1.64 -5.80 -16.36
N LEU A 165 1.41 -6.05 -15.07
CA LEU A 165 1.73 -7.31 -14.40
C LEU A 165 0.53 -8.25 -14.44
N TYR A 166 0.68 -9.40 -15.09
CA TYR A 166 -0.31 -10.46 -15.17
C TYR A 166 0.08 -11.64 -14.29
N GLY A 167 -0.94 -12.30 -13.74
CA GLY A 167 -0.77 -13.45 -12.86
C GLY A 167 -2.10 -13.89 -12.25
N ASP A 168 -2.06 -14.99 -11.49
CA ASP A 168 -3.23 -15.43 -10.72
C ASP A 168 -3.48 -14.44 -9.56
N HIS A 169 -2.41 -13.95 -8.96
CA HIS A 169 -2.43 -12.95 -7.89
C HIS A 169 -1.36 -11.87 -8.13
N PRO A 170 -1.50 -11.02 -9.17
CA PRO A 170 -0.45 -10.09 -9.61
C PRO A 170 -0.34 -8.84 -8.72
N SER A 171 -0.73 -8.94 -7.45
CA SER A 171 -0.84 -7.82 -6.52
C SER A 171 -0.01 -8.05 -5.25
N GLY A 172 -0.04 -7.10 -4.31
CA GLY A 172 0.68 -7.23 -3.05
C GLY A 172 2.19 -7.31 -3.25
N TYR A 173 2.83 -8.31 -2.63
CA TYR A 173 4.30 -8.46 -2.63
C TYR A 173 4.89 -8.52 -4.03
N LEU A 174 4.27 -9.27 -4.96
CA LEU A 174 4.78 -9.41 -6.33
C LEU A 174 4.79 -8.06 -7.08
N ARG A 175 3.72 -7.28 -6.98
CA ARG A 175 3.66 -5.94 -7.59
C ARG A 175 4.78 -5.04 -7.06
N TYR A 176 4.96 -5.00 -5.75
CA TYR A 176 6.01 -4.16 -5.14
C TYR A 176 7.41 -4.65 -5.50
N LEU A 177 7.61 -5.97 -5.59
CA LEU A 177 8.89 -6.56 -5.99
C LEU A 177 9.22 -6.27 -7.46
N VAL A 178 8.24 -6.35 -8.36
CA VAL A 178 8.41 -5.97 -9.77
C VAL A 178 8.72 -4.48 -9.88
N ARG A 179 7.98 -3.61 -9.19
CA ARG A 179 8.28 -2.16 -9.16
C ARG A 179 9.70 -1.90 -8.65
N TYR A 180 10.11 -2.62 -7.60
CA TYR A 180 11.44 -2.52 -7.00
C TYR A 180 12.57 -2.94 -7.94
N VAL A 181 12.42 -4.07 -8.65
CA VAL A 181 13.45 -4.59 -9.56
C VAL A 181 13.50 -3.81 -10.87
N SER A 182 12.35 -3.47 -11.44
CA SER A 182 12.26 -2.78 -12.73
C SER A 182 12.53 -1.28 -12.65
N LEU A 183 12.39 -0.68 -11.46
CA LEU A 183 12.45 0.76 -11.27
C LEU A 183 11.41 1.54 -12.10
N ALA A 184 10.29 0.90 -12.47
CA ALA A 184 9.19 1.52 -13.19
C ALA A 184 8.36 2.47 -12.30
N ASP A 185 7.82 3.54 -12.91
CA ASP A 185 7.03 4.56 -12.19
C ASP A 185 5.68 3.99 -11.75
N ASP A 186 5.00 3.26 -12.65
CA ASP A 186 3.77 2.53 -12.34
C ASP A 186 3.82 1.06 -12.80
N VAL A 187 3.27 0.20 -11.94
CA VAL A 187 3.08 -1.22 -12.21
C VAL A 187 1.62 -1.52 -11.99
N VAL A 188 0.88 -1.77 -13.07
CA VAL A 188 -0.55 -2.05 -13.06
C VAL A 188 -0.78 -3.54 -12.88
N SER A 189 -1.30 -3.93 -11.72
CA SER A 189 -1.71 -5.31 -11.44
C SER A 189 -2.98 -5.64 -12.21
N THR A 190 -2.88 -6.50 -13.22
CA THR A 190 -4.03 -6.92 -14.04
C THR A 190 -4.34 -8.40 -13.76
N PRO A 191 -5.42 -8.71 -13.03
CA PRO A 191 -5.82 -10.11 -12.84
C PRO A 191 -6.20 -10.72 -14.19
N VAL A 192 -5.84 -11.99 -14.39
CA VAL A 192 -6.21 -12.72 -15.60
C VAL A 192 -7.74 -12.89 -15.62
N PRO A 193 -8.45 -12.44 -16.67
CA PRO A 193 -9.90 -12.60 -16.73
C PRO A 193 -10.30 -14.08 -16.90
N ASP A 194 -11.41 -14.47 -16.28
CA ASP A 194 -11.93 -15.85 -16.32
C ASP A 194 -12.29 -16.36 -17.73
N ARG A 195 -12.44 -15.44 -18.71
CA ARG A 195 -12.70 -15.77 -20.12
C ARG A 195 -11.52 -15.34 -20.99
N ALA A 196 -10.89 -16.31 -21.66
CA ALA A 196 -9.96 -16.07 -22.73
C ALA A 196 -10.64 -15.26 -23.86
N GLY A 197 -10.01 -14.18 -24.32
CA GLY A 197 -10.51 -13.37 -25.44
C GLY A 197 -10.95 -11.93 -25.12
N ARG A 198 -10.84 -11.46 -23.87
CA ARG A 198 -10.88 -10.01 -23.62
C ARG A 198 -9.58 -9.37 -24.12
N PRO A 199 -9.62 -8.18 -24.76
CA PRO A 199 -8.42 -7.50 -25.19
C PRO A 199 -7.54 -7.14 -23.98
N ILE A 200 -6.23 -7.32 -24.13
CA ILE A 200 -5.22 -6.82 -23.18
C ILE A 200 -5.44 -5.31 -23.03
N PRO A 201 -5.55 -4.78 -21.79
CA PRO A 201 -5.69 -3.35 -21.57
C PRO A 201 -4.58 -2.57 -22.29
N PRO A 202 -4.93 -1.54 -23.08
CA PRO A 202 -4.06 -1.01 -24.11
C PRO A 202 -2.94 -0.08 -23.66
N ALA A 203 -2.70 0.12 -22.36
CA ALA A 203 -1.95 1.29 -21.89
C ALA A 203 -0.47 1.09 -21.52
N CYS A 204 -0.01 -0.12 -21.21
CA CYS A 204 1.35 -0.31 -20.70
C CYS A 204 2.40 -0.49 -21.80
N ASP A 205 3.61 0.06 -21.56
CA ASP A 205 4.80 -0.10 -22.41
C ASP A 205 5.36 -1.52 -22.35
N TYR A 206 5.26 -2.15 -21.18
CA TYR A 206 5.77 -3.50 -20.92
C TYR A 206 4.68 -4.41 -20.37
N VAL A 207 4.78 -5.68 -20.74
CA VAL A 207 3.96 -6.77 -20.21
C VAL A 207 4.87 -7.71 -19.44
N ALA A 208 4.50 -8.03 -18.20
CA ALA A 208 5.24 -8.93 -17.33
C ALA A 208 4.35 -10.07 -16.80
N VAL A 209 4.81 -11.31 -16.93
CA VAL A 209 4.30 -12.49 -16.20
C VAL A 209 5.46 -13.08 -15.44
N VAL A 210 5.42 -12.97 -14.12
CA VAL A 210 6.54 -13.37 -13.27
C VAL A 210 6.18 -14.52 -12.32
N ASP A 211 4.87 -14.76 -12.13
CA ASP A 211 4.39 -15.98 -11.50
C ASP A 211 4.36 -17.13 -12.52
N ARG A 212 4.33 -18.38 -12.01
CA ARG A 212 4.15 -19.57 -12.86
C ARG A 212 2.66 -19.84 -13.12
N SER A 213 1.86 -18.79 -13.36
CA SER A 213 0.44 -18.97 -13.66
C SER A 213 0.28 -19.52 -15.08
N PRO A 214 -0.18 -20.78 -15.26
CA PRO A 214 -0.46 -21.32 -16.58
C PRO A 214 -1.60 -20.56 -17.26
N ARG A 215 -2.50 -19.96 -16.46
CA ARG A 215 -3.62 -19.13 -16.94
C ARG A 215 -3.13 -17.82 -17.52
N ALA A 216 -2.18 -17.14 -16.86
CA ALA A 216 -1.59 -15.90 -17.36
C ALA A 216 -0.82 -16.14 -18.67
N ALA A 217 0.01 -17.19 -18.72
CA ALA A 217 0.74 -17.56 -19.92
C ALA A 217 -0.21 -17.91 -21.08
N ALA A 218 -1.26 -18.70 -20.82
CA ALA A 218 -2.27 -19.03 -21.84
C ALA A 218 -3.04 -17.79 -22.35
N TYR A 219 -3.37 -16.85 -21.45
CA TYR A 219 -4.04 -15.61 -21.81
C TYR A 219 -3.16 -14.71 -22.70
N LEU A 220 -1.88 -14.55 -22.37
CA LEU A 220 -0.95 -13.78 -23.20
C LEU A 220 -0.68 -14.45 -24.54
N ARG A 221 -0.54 -15.79 -24.58
CA ARG A 221 -0.42 -16.56 -25.83
C ARG A 221 -1.63 -16.38 -26.74
N ALA A 222 -2.84 -16.46 -26.19
CA ALA A 222 -4.08 -16.20 -26.93
C ALA A 222 -4.17 -14.77 -27.48
N SER A 223 -3.42 -13.85 -26.88
CA SER A 223 -3.34 -12.44 -27.29
C SER A 223 -2.15 -12.14 -28.21
N GLY A 224 -1.42 -13.16 -28.68
CA GLY A 224 -0.33 -13.02 -29.65
C GLY A 224 1.08 -12.82 -29.07
N TYR A 225 1.26 -12.92 -27.76
CA TYR A 225 2.58 -12.77 -27.13
C TYR A 225 3.33 -14.12 -27.11
N PRO A 226 4.63 -14.15 -27.44
CA PRO A 226 5.43 -15.38 -27.44
C PRO A 226 5.89 -15.76 -26.03
N VAL A 227 4.94 -16.17 -25.18
CA VAL A 227 5.18 -16.54 -23.77
C VAL A 227 5.27 -18.06 -23.63
N THR A 228 6.23 -18.56 -22.83
CA THR A 228 6.36 -19.99 -22.48
C THR A 228 5.82 -20.27 -21.08
N ASP A 229 5.43 -21.52 -20.81
CA ASP A 229 4.83 -21.91 -19.52
C ASP A 229 5.84 -22.05 -18.36
N THR A 230 7.12 -21.83 -18.64
CA THR A 230 8.24 -22.25 -17.78
C THR A 230 9.12 -21.11 -17.27
N VAL A 231 9.04 -19.91 -17.85
CA VAL A 231 9.96 -18.81 -17.53
C VAL A 231 9.16 -17.54 -17.27
N PRO A 232 9.54 -16.71 -16.28
CA PRO A 232 8.99 -15.38 -16.19
C PRO A 232 9.32 -14.59 -17.47
N VAL A 233 8.33 -13.95 -18.05
CA VAL A 233 8.45 -13.24 -19.33
C VAL A 233 8.18 -11.77 -19.11
N VAL A 234 9.13 -10.93 -19.52
CA VAL A 234 9.00 -9.48 -19.62
C VAL A 234 9.22 -9.11 -21.07
N MET A 235 8.25 -8.42 -21.68
CA MET A 235 8.34 -8.02 -23.09
C MET A 235 7.94 -6.57 -23.24
N GLN A 236 8.67 -5.87 -24.09
CA GLN A 236 8.21 -4.61 -24.64
C GLN A 236 7.06 -4.90 -25.60
N ARG A 237 6.01 -4.10 -25.53
CA ARG A 237 4.87 -4.21 -26.42
C ARG A 237 5.16 -3.70 -27.83
#